data_AF-A0A0X8JSU7-F1
#
_entry.id   AF-A0A0X8JSU7-F1
#
_cell.length_a   1.000
_cell.length_b   1.000
_cell.length_c   1.000
_cell.angle_alpha   90.00
_cell.angle_beta   90.00
_cell.angle_gamma   90.00
#
_symmetry.space_group_name_H-M   'P 1'
#
loop_
_entity.id
_entity.type
_entity.pdbx_description
1 polymer ?
#
loop_
_entity_poly.entity_id
_entity_poly.type
_entity_poly.pdbx_seq_one_letter_code
_entity_poly.pdbx_strand_id
1 'polypeptide(L)'
;MKTKKIEEKIIKKFRENPSEIKKLLNLFRNLVGILISFRFITLNLDFYNTVFKEFPNDKIHYITSHLVMVSFLFWIFLFWTIFSFYKKGNRENLGFNIMFLIFIVVSMLVDISRVYLESSPYFNDLVTSSQGLTTRIGLVRVAYIFFSISLFFCMCNTKNFFLIVISVLTFSNAVMIWLDFDADITAILRIIIGIMCILFYGYEIIISNFMSRVITNNNIQ
;
A
#
# COMPACT_ATOMS: atom_id res chain seq x y z
N MET A 1 -31.77 -29.30 1.35
CA MET A 1 -32.98 -28.49 1.64
C MET A 1 -32.75 -27.41 2.71
N LYS A 2 -32.03 -27.67 3.82
CA LYS A 2 -31.70 -26.66 4.85
C LYS A 2 -30.82 -25.49 4.35
N THR A 3 -29.80 -25.76 3.53
CA THR A 3 -28.88 -24.75 2.98
C THR A 3 -29.58 -23.75 2.05
N LYS A 4 -30.37 -24.22 1.09
CA LYS A 4 -31.19 -23.34 0.21
C LYS A 4 -32.12 -22.41 1.00
N LYS A 5 -32.76 -22.89 2.07
CA LYS A 5 -33.63 -22.08 2.93
C LYS A 5 -32.87 -21.01 3.71
N ILE A 6 -31.62 -21.28 4.07
CA ILE A 6 -30.72 -20.32 4.73
C ILE A 6 -30.25 -19.28 3.72
N GLU A 7 -29.82 -19.69 2.52
CA GLU A 7 -29.45 -18.80 1.42
C GLU A 7 -30.58 -17.85 1.05
N GLU A 8 -31.81 -18.35 0.87
CA GLU A 8 -32.98 -17.51 0.58
C GLU A 8 -33.28 -16.50 1.70
N LYS A 9 -33.12 -16.90 2.97
CA LYS A 9 -33.28 -16.00 4.12
C LYS A 9 -32.21 -14.91 4.14
N ILE A 10 -30.98 -15.27 3.82
CA ILE A 10 -29.83 -14.37 3.74
C ILE A 10 -30.03 -13.38 2.59
N ILE A 11 -30.39 -13.87 1.39
CA ILE A 11 -30.66 -13.05 0.19
C ILE A 11 -31.82 -12.08 0.44
N LYS A 12 -32.90 -12.54 1.09
CA LYS A 12 -34.05 -11.68 1.41
C LYS A 12 -33.68 -10.57 2.41
N LYS A 13 -32.97 -10.92 3.49
CA LYS A 13 -32.46 -9.94 4.46
C LYS A 13 -31.49 -8.92 3.84
N PHE A 14 -30.71 -9.36 2.84
CA PHE A 14 -29.79 -8.49 2.11
C PHE A 14 -30.49 -7.58 1.10
N ARG A 15 -31.54 -8.05 0.42
CA ARG A 15 -32.35 -7.21 -0.49
C ARG A 15 -33.09 -6.11 0.27
N GLU A 16 -33.50 -6.37 1.50
CA GLU A 16 -34.23 -5.43 2.35
C GLU A 16 -33.33 -4.36 3.01
N ASN A 17 -32.01 -4.57 3.09
CA ASN A 17 -31.09 -3.64 3.78
C ASN A 17 -29.76 -3.43 3.01
N PRO A 18 -29.75 -2.63 1.92
CA PRO A 18 -28.56 -2.38 1.10
C PRO A 18 -27.42 -1.66 1.86
N SER A 19 -27.74 -0.99 2.97
CA SER A 19 -26.77 -0.35 3.86
C SER A 19 -25.89 -1.38 4.61
N GLU A 20 -26.45 -2.51 5.02
CA GLU A 20 -25.74 -3.60 5.71
C GLU A 20 -24.77 -4.33 4.77
N ILE A 21 -25.15 -4.54 3.50
CA ILE A 21 -24.25 -5.12 2.49
C ILE A 21 -23.00 -4.26 2.33
N LYS A 22 -23.18 -2.93 2.23
CA LYS A 22 -22.07 -1.99 2.05
C LYS A 22 -21.14 -1.99 3.27
N LYS A 23 -21.67 -2.11 4.49
CA LYS A 23 -20.87 -2.26 5.71
C LYS A 23 -20.04 -3.53 5.69
N LEU A 24 -20.67 -4.66 5.37
CA LEU A 24 -19.99 -5.95 5.29
C LEU A 24 -18.86 -5.93 4.24
N LEU A 25 -19.12 -5.34 3.07
CA LEU A 25 -18.12 -5.16 2.01
C LEU A 25 -16.93 -4.31 2.49
N ASN A 26 -17.21 -3.19 3.17
CA ASN A 26 -16.17 -2.32 3.73
C ASN A 26 -15.32 -3.03 4.79
N LEU A 27 -15.95 -3.83 5.65
CA LEU A 27 -15.26 -4.65 6.65
C LEU A 27 -14.31 -5.65 5.99
N PHE A 28 -14.81 -6.44 5.03
CA PHE A 28 -13.99 -7.41 4.30
C PHE A 28 -12.84 -6.73 3.56
N ARG A 29 -13.09 -5.59 2.90
CA ARG A 29 -12.03 -4.81 2.27
C ARG A 29 -10.95 -4.46 3.30
N ASN A 30 -11.31 -3.83 4.40
CA ASN A 30 -10.32 -3.37 5.38
C ASN A 30 -9.54 -4.55 6.00
N LEU A 31 -10.17 -5.71 6.22
CA LEU A 31 -9.48 -6.92 6.69
C LEU A 31 -8.46 -7.45 5.67
N VAL A 32 -8.80 -7.46 4.38
CA VAL A 32 -7.85 -7.81 3.31
C VAL A 32 -6.69 -6.81 3.27
N GLY A 33 -6.96 -5.51 3.45
CA GLY A 33 -5.93 -4.48 3.54
C GLY A 33 -4.96 -4.68 4.70
N ILE A 34 -5.48 -5.09 5.87
CA ILE A 34 -4.66 -5.46 7.03
C ILE A 34 -3.78 -6.67 6.71
N LEU A 35 -4.32 -7.71 6.07
CA LEU A 35 -3.57 -8.91 5.71
C LEU A 35 -2.43 -8.61 4.71
N ILE A 36 -2.71 -7.78 3.70
CA ILE A 36 -1.68 -7.32 2.75
C ILE A 36 -0.61 -6.50 3.48
N SER A 37 -1.01 -5.60 4.37
CA SER A 37 -0.07 -4.77 5.15
C SER A 37 0.79 -5.60 6.09
N PHE A 38 0.23 -6.65 6.70
CA PHE A 38 0.98 -7.60 7.51
C PHE A 38 2.02 -8.35 6.68
N ARG A 39 1.64 -8.84 5.49
CA ARG A 39 2.58 -9.48 4.57
C ARG A 39 3.68 -8.52 4.11
N PHE A 40 3.32 -7.26 3.83
CA PHE A 40 4.26 -6.19 3.49
C PHE A 40 5.29 -5.98 4.61
N ILE A 41 4.87 -5.93 5.88
CA ILE A 41 5.79 -5.84 7.02
C ILE A 41 6.73 -7.04 7.07
N THR A 42 6.21 -8.27 6.98
CA THR A 42 7.05 -9.48 7.10
C THR A 42 8.12 -9.54 6.01
N LEU A 43 7.80 -9.18 4.77
CA LEU A 43 8.77 -9.19 3.67
C LEU A 43 9.81 -8.07 3.80
N ASN A 44 9.45 -6.90 4.34
CA ASN A 44 10.45 -5.87 4.64
C ASN A 44 11.35 -6.27 5.83
N LEU A 45 10.85 -7.06 6.78
CA LEU A 45 11.68 -7.63 7.85
C LEU A 45 12.65 -8.69 7.30
N ASP A 46 12.18 -9.56 6.40
CA ASP A 46 13.03 -10.53 5.71
C ASP A 46 14.10 -9.85 4.87
N PHE A 47 13.74 -8.75 4.18
CA PHE A 47 14.67 -7.94 3.41
C PHE A 47 15.68 -7.21 4.32
N TYR A 48 15.26 -6.64 5.46
CA TYR A 48 16.18 -6.08 6.45
C TYR A 48 17.20 -7.11 6.95
N ASN A 49 16.77 -8.36 7.13
CA ASN A 49 17.66 -9.45 7.55
C ASN A 49 18.74 -9.80 6.52
N THR A 50 18.61 -9.42 5.24
CA THR A 50 19.64 -9.67 4.23
C THR A 50 20.89 -8.83 4.45
N VAL A 51 20.81 -7.77 5.26
CA VAL A 51 21.99 -6.97 5.63
C VAL A 51 22.87 -7.69 6.65
N PHE A 52 22.25 -8.38 7.61
CA PHE A 52 22.96 -9.01 8.73
C PHE A 52 23.31 -10.47 8.47
N LYS A 53 22.80 -11.06 7.38
CA LYS A 53 23.01 -12.46 7.05
C LYS A 53 23.32 -12.60 5.57
N GLU A 54 24.43 -13.26 5.29
CA GLU A 54 24.75 -13.70 3.93
C GLU A 54 23.74 -14.76 3.50
N PHE A 55 22.91 -14.41 2.53
CA PHE A 55 22.00 -15.33 1.88
C PHE A 55 22.49 -15.64 0.46
N PRO A 56 22.22 -16.86 -0.04
CA PRO A 56 22.46 -17.15 -1.45
C PRO A 56 21.59 -16.23 -2.33
N ASN A 57 22.12 -15.85 -3.50
CA ASN A 57 21.47 -14.91 -4.42
C ASN A 57 20.04 -15.34 -4.78
N ASP A 58 19.77 -16.63 -4.94
CA ASP A 58 18.42 -17.15 -5.22
C ASP A 58 17.41 -16.81 -4.13
N LYS A 59 17.86 -16.79 -2.87
CA LYS A 59 17.03 -16.42 -1.72
C LYS A 59 16.80 -14.90 -1.66
N ILE A 60 17.82 -14.10 -1.97
CA ILE A 60 17.68 -12.64 -2.07
C ILE A 60 16.72 -12.29 -3.23
N HIS A 61 16.86 -12.97 -4.37
CA HIS A 61 15.97 -12.83 -5.52
C HIS A 61 14.52 -13.18 -5.17
N TYR A 62 14.31 -14.28 -4.44
CA TYR A 62 12.99 -14.67 -3.97
C TYR A 62 12.35 -13.60 -3.06
N ILE A 63 13.10 -13.12 -2.06
CA ILE A 63 12.63 -12.10 -1.11
C ILE A 63 12.28 -10.80 -1.83
N THR A 64 13.19 -10.29 -2.65
CA THR A 64 13.02 -9.01 -3.36
C THR A 64 11.89 -9.08 -4.39
N SER A 65 11.76 -10.18 -5.14
CA SER A 65 10.67 -10.36 -6.12
C SER A 65 9.30 -10.46 -5.45
N HIS A 66 9.20 -11.16 -4.31
CA HIS A 66 7.97 -11.20 -3.53
C HIS A 66 7.63 -9.84 -2.93
N LEU A 67 8.64 -9.09 -2.49
CA LEU A 67 8.46 -7.75 -1.96
C LEU A 67 7.88 -6.81 -3.02
N VAL A 68 8.33 -6.88 -4.27
CA VAL A 68 7.74 -6.11 -5.40
C VAL A 68 6.26 -6.41 -5.57
N MET A 69 5.90 -7.69 -5.63
CA MET A 69 4.52 -8.11 -5.81
C MET A 69 3.61 -7.62 -4.67
N VAL A 70 4.07 -7.76 -3.43
CA VAL A 70 3.28 -7.34 -2.26
C VAL A 70 3.24 -5.82 -2.11
N SER A 71 4.33 -5.11 -2.41
CA SER A 71 4.38 -3.64 -2.47
C SER A 71 3.35 -3.09 -3.46
N PHE A 72 3.25 -3.69 -4.64
CA PHE A 72 2.23 -3.33 -5.62
C PHE A 72 0.80 -3.53 -5.11
N LEU A 73 0.53 -4.71 -4.55
CA LEU A 73 -0.79 -5.02 -3.97
C LEU A 73 -1.13 -4.06 -2.83
N PHE A 74 -0.15 -3.75 -1.97
CA PHE A 74 -0.30 -2.80 -0.88
C PHE A 74 -0.77 -1.43 -1.38
N TRP A 75 -0.07 -0.86 -2.37
CA TRP A 75 -0.42 0.47 -2.88
C TRP A 75 -1.74 0.51 -3.65
N ILE A 76 -2.03 -0.51 -4.47
CA ILE A 76 -3.33 -0.63 -5.16
C ILE A 76 -4.48 -0.71 -4.15
N PHE A 77 -4.30 -1.49 -3.09
CA PHE A 77 -5.36 -1.71 -2.12
C PHE A 77 -5.60 -0.48 -1.24
N LEU A 78 -4.52 0.23 -0.88
CA LEU A 78 -4.61 1.53 -0.23
C LEU A 78 -5.34 2.55 -1.12
N PHE A 79 -4.96 2.64 -2.40
CA PHE A 79 -5.62 3.49 -3.39
C PHE A 79 -7.13 3.19 -3.47
N TRP A 80 -7.50 1.92 -3.61
CA TRP A 80 -8.90 1.50 -3.70
C TRP A 80 -9.70 1.90 -2.47
N THR A 81 -9.10 1.79 -1.28
CA THR A 81 -9.74 2.15 -0.02
C THR A 81 -9.98 3.65 0.08
N ILE A 82 -8.96 4.45 -0.24
CA ILE A 82 -9.06 5.92 -0.24
C ILE A 82 -10.12 6.37 -1.24
N PHE A 83 -10.11 5.80 -2.45
CA PHE A 83 -11.08 6.09 -3.48
C PHE A 83 -12.52 5.83 -3.01
N SER A 84 -12.73 4.70 -2.31
CA SER A 84 -14.06 4.32 -1.83
C SER A 84 -14.60 5.18 -0.70
N PHE A 85 -13.75 5.65 0.22
CA PHE A 85 -14.19 6.39 1.41
C PHE A 85 -14.17 7.91 1.22
N TYR A 86 -13.15 8.44 0.56
CA TYR A 86 -12.88 9.89 0.55
C TYR A 86 -13.22 10.57 -0.77
N LYS A 87 -13.41 9.80 -1.85
CA LYS A 87 -13.40 10.36 -3.22
C LYS A 87 -14.53 9.87 -4.14
N LYS A 88 -15.50 9.11 -3.60
CA LYS A 88 -16.61 8.57 -4.39
C LYS A 88 -17.57 9.68 -4.85
N GLY A 89 -17.63 9.94 -6.17
CA GLY A 89 -18.72 10.70 -6.80
C GLY A 89 -18.35 12.03 -7.48
N ASN A 90 -17.10 12.51 -7.41
CA ASN A 90 -16.73 13.81 -7.98
C ASN A 90 -15.76 13.67 -9.16
N ARG A 91 -16.13 14.18 -10.35
CA ARG A 91 -15.27 14.19 -11.56
C ARG A 91 -13.96 14.98 -11.33
N GLU A 92 -13.95 15.86 -10.35
CA GLU A 92 -12.78 16.62 -9.88
C GLU A 92 -11.66 15.73 -9.29
N ASN A 93 -11.91 14.44 -9.05
CA ASN A 93 -10.90 13.50 -8.54
C ASN A 93 -10.07 12.80 -9.62
N LEU A 94 -10.24 13.13 -10.91
CA LEU A 94 -9.46 12.51 -11.99
C LEU A 94 -7.95 12.74 -11.81
N GLY A 95 -7.54 13.97 -11.51
CA GLY A 95 -6.12 14.32 -11.31
C GLY A 95 -5.50 13.55 -10.14
N PHE A 96 -6.23 13.39 -9.04
CA PHE A 96 -5.81 12.56 -7.90
C PHE A 96 -5.60 11.10 -8.32
N ASN A 97 -6.57 10.52 -9.03
CA ASN A 97 -6.49 9.12 -9.46
C ASN A 97 -5.30 8.89 -10.40
N ILE A 98 -5.11 9.76 -11.39
CA ILE A 98 -3.99 9.68 -12.33
C ILE A 98 -2.66 9.81 -11.57
N MET A 99 -2.53 10.80 -10.68
CA MET A 99 -1.31 11.01 -9.90
C MET A 99 -0.97 9.79 -9.04
N PHE A 100 -1.97 9.21 -8.35
CA PHE A 100 -1.76 8.03 -7.51
C PHE A 100 -1.36 6.81 -8.36
N LEU A 101 -2.00 6.59 -9.51
CA LEU A 101 -1.65 5.51 -10.42
C LEU A 101 -0.23 5.66 -10.98
N ILE A 102 0.19 6.88 -11.32
CA ILE A 102 1.58 7.13 -11.74
C ILE A 102 2.55 6.85 -10.59
N PHE A 103 2.21 7.27 -9.36
CA PHE A 103 3.01 6.93 -8.19
C PHE A 103 3.16 5.42 -8.01
N ILE A 104 2.10 4.63 -8.19
CA ILE A 104 2.16 3.16 -8.12
C ILE A 104 3.14 2.62 -9.16
N VAL A 105 3.03 3.06 -10.42
CA VAL A 105 3.92 2.61 -11.50
C VAL A 105 5.37 2.95 -11.19
N VAL A 106 5.65 4.17 -10.74
CA VAL A 106 7.01 4.60 -10.41
C VAL A 106 7.56 3.84 -9.20
N SER A 107 6.74 3.61 -8.16
CA SER A 107 7.12 2.78 -7.01
C SER A 107 7.48 1.36 -7.42
N MET A 108 6.73 0.77 -8.37
CA MET A 108 7.05 -0.55 -8.90
C MET A 108 8.37 -0.57 -9.66
N LEU A 109 8.65 0.46 -10.47
CA LEU A 109 9.91 0.54 -11.20
C LEU A 109 11.12 0.66 -10.25
N VAL A 110 10.96 1.38 -9.14
CA VAL A 110 11.98 1.40 -8.07
C VAL A 110 12.13 0.02 -7.43
N ASP A 111 11.04 -0.65 -7.09
CA ASP A 111 11.13 -1.99 -6.48
C ASP A 111 11.75 -3.03 -7.43
N ILE A 112 11.45 -2.94 -8.73
CA ILE A 112 12.06 -3.80 -9.76
C ILE A 112 13.56 -3.51 -9.91
N SER A 113 13.96 -2.23 -9.91
CA SER A 113 15.39 -1.90 -10.02
C SER A 113 16.18 -2.46 -8.82
N ARG A 114 15.57 -2.47 -7.64
CA ARG A 114 16.15 -3.10 -6.43
C ARG A 114 16.33 -4.60 -6.57
N VAL A 115 15.36 -5.32 -7.13
CA VAL A 115 15.54 -6.77 -7.41
C VAL A 115 16.82 -6.99 -8.21
N TYR A 116 17.01 -6.22 -9.29
CA TYR A 116 18.16 -6.42 -10.16
C TYR A 116 19.49 -6.02 -9.50
N LEU A 117 19.52 -4.94 -8.72
CA LEU A 117 20.74 -4.46 -8.05
C LEU A 117 21.17 -5.34 -6.88
N GLU A 118 20.22 -5.87 -6.11
CA GLU A 118 20.50 -6.62 -4.87
C GLU A 118 20.67 -8.12 -5.11
N SER A 119 19.96 -8.70 -6.08
CA SER A 119 19.97 -10.16 -6.28
C SER A 119 20.97 -10.65 -7.32
N SER A 120 21.54 -9.75 -8.13
CA SER A 120 22.46 -10.11 -9.22
C SER A 120 23.75 -9.29 -9.19
N PRO A 121 24.85 -9.89 -8.71
CA PRO A 121 26.17 -9.25 -8.75
C PRO A 121 26.57 -8.83 -10.17
N TYR A 122 26.27 -9.66 -11.17
CA TYR A 122 26.53 -9.36 -12.58
C TYR A 122 25.78 -8.11 -13.06
N PHE A 123 24.51 -7.95 -12.69
CA PHE A 123 23.74 -6.78 -13.09
C PHE A 123 24.23 -5.53 -12.35
N ASN A 124 24.61 -5.65 -11.09
CA ASN A 124 25.21 -4.57 -10.32
C ASN A 124 26.51 -4.08 -10.99
N ASP A 125 27.41 -5.00 -11.38
CA ASP A 125 28.64 -4.68 -12.12
C ASP A 125 28.34 -4.02 -13.48
N LEU A 126 27.30 -4.47 -14.18
CA LEU A 126 26.88 -3.88 -15.46
C LEU A 126 26.36 -2.45 -15.29
N VAL A 127 25.60 -2.18 -14.22
CA VAL A 127 25.08 -0.84 -13.93
C VAL A 127 26.24 0.09 -13.57
N THR A 128 27.13 -0.33 -12.68
CA THR A 128 28.27 0.50 -12.22
C THR A 128 29.29 0.77 -13.33
N SER A 129 29.42 -0.13 -14.31
CA SER A 129 30.28 0.06 -15.48
C SER A 129 29.63 0.84 -16.64
N SER A 130 28.31 1.07 -16.61
CA SER A 130 27.57 1.73 -17.68
C SER A 130 26.89 3.02 -17.22
N GLN A 131 27.42 4.16 -17.70
CA GLN A 131 26.83 5.48 -17.47
C GLN A 131 25.35 5.53 -17.89
N GLY A 132 25.00 4.86 -18.99
CA GLY A 132 23.63 4.82 -19.51
C GLY A 132 22.65 4.11 -18.58
N LEU A 133 23.04 2.95 -18.02
CA LEU A 133 22.19 2.19 -17.08
C LEU A 133 22.09 2.89 -15.73
N THR A 134 23.21 3.38 -15.21
CA THR A 134 23.24 4.19 -13.98
C THR A 134 22.30 5.39 -14.08
N THR A 135 22.35 6.13 -15.19
CA THR A 135 21.49 7.31 -15.40
C THR A 135 20.00 6.93 -15.45
N ARG A 136 19.65 5.79 -16.08
CA ARG A 136 18.26 5.33 -16.15
C ARG A 136 17.71 4.92 -14.78
N ILE A 137 18.47 4.18 -14.00
CA ILE A 137 18.08 3.79 -12.62
C ILE A 137 17.97 5.03 -11.73
N GLY A 138 18.93 5.95 -11.84
CA GLY A 138 18.88 7.24 -11.15
C GLY A 138 17.62 8.03 -11.48
N LEU A 139 17.24 8.12 -12.77
CA LEU A 139 16.05 8.83 -13.21
C LEU A 139 14.77 8.27 -12.56
N VAL A 140 14.64 6.95 -12.46
CA VAL A 140 13.49 6.30 -11.80
C VAL A 140 13.44 6.67 -10.31
N ARG A 141 14.58 6.69 -9.61
CA ARG A 141 14.64 7.10 -8.19
C ARG A 141 14.30 8.58 -8.00
N VAL A 142 14.79 9.48 -8.87
CA VAL A 142 14.41 10.91 -8.86
C VAL A 142 12.91 11.08 -9.09
N ALA A 143 12.35 10.37 -10.08
CA ALA A 143 10.91 10.41 -10.34
C ALA A 143 10.12 9.98 -9.09
N TYR A 144 10.57 8.95 -8.37
CA TYR A 144 9.93 8.49 -7.15
C TYR A 144 9.88 9.57 -6.06
N ILE A 145 10.91 10.42 -5.93
CA ILE A 145 10.88 11.57 -5.02
C ILE A 145 9.77 12.55 -5.42
N PHE A 146 9.71 12.96 -6.69
CA PHE A 146 8.70 13.89 -7.20
C PHE A 146 7.26 13.36 -7.00
N PHE A 147 7.04 12.09 -7.30
CA PHE A 147 5.73 11.47 -7.10
C PHE A 147 5.39 11.24 -5.63
N SER A 148 6.39 11.03 -4.76
CA SER A 148 6.15 10.97 -3.30
C SER A 148 5.74 12.32 -2.72
N ILE A 149 6.33 13.43 -3.20
CA ILE A 149 5.89 14.79 -2.84
C ILE A 149 4.44 15.02 -3.30
N SER A 150 4.13 14.63 -4.53
CA SER A 150 2.78 14.78 -5.08
C SER A 150 1.76 13.91 -4.31
N LEU A 151 2.18 12.71 -3.85
CA LEU A 151 1.37 11.84 -2.99
C LEU A 151 1.08 12.52 -1.64
N PHE A 152 2.06 13.23 -1.07
CA PHE A 152 1.88 13.98 0.17
C PHE A 152 0.76 15.01 0.07
N PHE A 153 0.77 15.86 -0.96
CA PHE A 153 -0.33 16.82 -1.20
C PHE A 153 -1.68 16.12 -1.38
N CYS A 154 -1.70 15.01 -2.12
CA CYS A 154 -2.88 14.21 -2.33
C CYS A 154 -3.46 13.66 -1.01
N MET A 155 -2.60 13.15 -0.12
CA MET A 155 -3.02 12.63 1.19
C MET A 155 -3.45 13.74 2.15
N CYS A 156 -2.82 14.92 2.11
CA CYS A 156 -3.24 16.07 2.91
C CYS A 156 -4.70 16.47 2.64
N ASN A 157 -5.15 16.35 1.39
CA ASN A 157 -6.54 16.63 1.01
C ASN A 157 -7.56 15.66 1.63
N THR A 158 -7.14 14.48 2.09
CA THR A 158 -8.03 13.53 2.78
C THR A 158 -8.33 13.94 4.22
N LYS A 159 -7.50 14.81 4.80
CA LYS A 159 -7.54 15.22 6.23
C LYS A 159 -7.46 14.05 7.22
N ASN A 160 -7.02 12.87 6.77
CA ASN A 160 -6.80 11.71 7.63
C ASN A 160 -5.35 11.71 8.14
N PHE A 161 -5.17 11.72 9.45
CA PHE A 161 -3.85 11.74 10.10
C PHE A 161 -2.96 10.58 9.64
N PHE A 162 -3.47 9.35 9.60
CA PHE A 162 -2.67 8.18 9.21
C PHE A 162 -2.18 8.27 7.76
N LEU A 163 -3.02 8.74 6.85
CA LEU A 163 -2.65 8.90 5.43
C LEU A 163 -1.58 9.97 5.23
N ILE A 164 -1.63 11.06 6.02
CA ILE A 164 -0.61 12.10 6.01
C ILE A 164 0.71 11.56 6.55
N VAL A 165 0.70 10.80 7.64
CA VAL A 165 1.92 10.17 8.18
C VAL A 165 2.51 9.17 7.18
N ILE A 166 1.68 8.34 6.53
CA ILE A 166 2.11 7.40 5.49
C ILE A 166 2.82 8.13 4.35
N SER A 167 2.29 9.25 3.87
CA SER A 167 2.93 9.98 2.76
C SER A 167 4.24 10.67 3.17
N VAL A 168 4.34 11.20 4.39
CA VAL A 168 5.60 11.74 4.92
C VAL A 168 6.67 10.64 4.98
N LEU A 169 6.34 9.49 5.56
CA LEU A 169 7.26 8.35 5.63
C LEU A 169 7.65 7.84 4.24
N THR A 170 6.73 7.86 3.28
CA THR A 170 6.99 7.46 1.89
C THR A 170 7.96 8.42 1.21
N PHE A 171 7.83 9.73 1.45
CA PHE A 171 8.78 10.72 0.98
C PHE A 171 10.16 10.54 1.62
N SER A 172 10.23 10.32 2.94
CA SER A 172 11.49 9.98 3.61
C SER A 172 12.13 8.72 3.01
N ASN A 173 11.33 7.69 2.73
CA ASN A 173 11.79 6.47 2.09
C ASN A 173 12.36 6.73 0.69
N ALA A 174 11.71 7.59 -0.11
CA ALA A 174 12.21 7.97 -1.43
C ALA A 174 13.58 8.67 -1.38
N VAL A 175 13.79 9.55 -0.40
CA VAL A 175 15.09 10.19 -0.16
C VAL A 175 16.14 9.17 0.26
N MET A 176 15.81 8.23 1.14
CA MET A 176 16.75 7.20 1.59
C MET A 176 17.18 6.25 0.46
N ILE A 177 16.25 5.88 -0.44
CA ILE A 177 16.57 5.09 -1.65
C ILE A 177 17.50 5.88 -2.58
N TRP A 178 17.33 7.19 -2.70
CA TRP A 178 18.21 8.03 -3.50
C TRP A 178 19.64 8.14 -2.91
N LEU A 179 19.75 8.13 -1.59
CA LEU A 179 21.02 8.15 -0.86
C LEU A 179 21.69 6.77 -0.72
N ASP A 180 21.17 5.75 -1.40
CA ASP A 180 21.66 4.36 -1.33
C ASP A 180 21.59 3.71 0.08
N PHE A 181 20.75 4.23 0.99
CA PHE A 181 20.44 3.57 2.27
C PHE A 181 19.35 2.49 2.13
N ASP A 182 19.46 1.67 1.07
CA ASP A 182 18.33 0.92 0.54
C ASP A 182 18.04 -0.41 1.23
N ALA A 183 18.95 -0.94 2.05
CA ALA A 183 18.76 -2.23 2.73
C ALA A 183 18.39 -2.10 4.23
N ASP A 184 18.75 -0.98 4.86
CA ASP A 184 18.59 -0.76 6.30
C ASP A 184 17.41 0.16 6.63
N ILE A 185 17.63 1.46 6.44
CA ILE A 185 16.74 2.52 6.90
C ILE A 185 15.43 2.48 6.11
N THR A 186 15.49 2.21 4.80
CA THR A 186 14.29 2.07 3.95
C THR A 186 13.41 0.91 4.38
N ALA A 187 14.00 -0.24 4.75
CA ALA A 187 13.25 -1.40 5.23
C ALA A 187 12.51 -1.07 6.54
N ILE A 188 13.17 -0.38 7.47
CA ILE A 188 12.57 0.10 8.72
C ILE A 188 11.44 1.09 8.44
N LEU A 189 11.65 2.08 7.57
CA LEU A 189 10.62 3.06 7.19
C LEU A 189 9.40 2.37 6.57
N ARG A 190 9.62 1.37 5.70
CA ARG A 190 8.54 0.57 5.11
C ARG A 190 7.79 -0.26 6.14
N ILE A 191 8.46 -0.83 7.13
CA ILE A 191 7.79 -1.52 8.26
C ILE A 191 6.87 -0.53 8.99
N ILE A 192 7.34 0.67 9.31
CA ILE A 192 6.54 1.71 9.98
C ILE A 192 5.34 2.13 9.10
N ILE A 193 5.54 2.29 7.78
CA ILE A 193 4.44 2.55 6.83
C ILE A 193 3.39 1.43 6.89
N GLY A 194 3.81 0.16 6.90
CA GLY A 194 2.92 -0.98 7.02
C GLY A 194 2.09 -0.95 8.31
N ILE A 195 2.73 -0.63 9.45
CA ILE A 195 2.05 -0.50 10.75
C ILE A 195 1.02 0.64 10.70
N MET A 196 1.38 1.80 10.17
CA MET A 196 0.46 2.94 10.01
C MET A 196 -0.73 2.58 9.11
N CYS A 197 -0.51 1.76 8.08
CA CYS A 197 -1.58 1.29 7.20
C CYS A 197 -2.55 0.35 7.93
N ILE A 198 -2.05 -0.56 8.78
CA ILE A 198 -2.90 -1.41 9.64
C ILE A 198 -3.75 -0.54 10.58
N LEU A 199 -3.15 0.48 11.20
CA LEU A 199 -3.87 1.41 12.07
C LEU A 199 -4.96 2.18 11.30
N PHE A 200 -4.66 2.65 10.08
CA PHE A 200 -5.63 3.28 9.20
C PHE A 200 -6.83 2.36 8.92
N TYR A 201 -6.59 1.11 8.50
CA TYR A 201 -7.68 0.16 8.25
C TYR A 201 -8.49 -0.15 9.52
N GLY A 202 -7.83 -0.30 10.66
CA GLY A 202 -8.48 -0.49 11.95
C GLY A 202 -9.38 0.69 12.34
N TYR A 203 -8.89 1.91 12.15
CA TYR A 203 -9.65 3.15 12.36
C TYR A 203 -10.91 3.20 11.47
N GLU A 204 -10.78 2.88 10.18
CA GLU A 204 -11.91 2.84 9.25
C GLU A 204 -12.95 1.76 9.63
N ILE A 205 -12.51 0.60 10.14
CA ILE A 205 -13.43 -0.43 10.67
C ILE A 205 -14.23 0.13 11.85
N ILE A 206 -13.55 0.75 12.82
CA ILE A 206 -14.20 1.30 14.03
C ILE A 206 -15.23 2.36 13.65
N ILE A 207 -14.88 3.31 12.78
CA ILE A 207 -15.81 4.37 12.34
C ILE A 207 -17.02 3.79 11.63
N SER A 208 -16.81 2.84 10.71
CA SER A 208 -17.90 2.23 9.97
C SER A 208 -18.91 1.51 10.88
N ASN A 209 -18.45 0.97 12.01
CA ASN A 209 -19.27 0.31 13.03
C ASN A 209 -19.94 1.31 13.99
N PHE A 210 -19.29 2.41 14.38
CA PHE A 210 -19.86 3.42 15.28
C PHE A 210 -20.98 4.23 14.63
N MET A 211 -20.82 4.64 13.36
CA MET A 211 -21.87 5.33 12.60
C MET A 211 -23.17 4.50 12.51
N SER A 212 -23.07 3.16 12.57
CA SER A 212 -24.23 2.28 12.62
C SER A 212 -25.03 2.41 13.91
N ARG A 213 -24.37 2.54 15.08
CA ARG A 213 -25.05 2.59 16.38
C ARG A 213 -25.85 3.88 16.57
N VAL A 214 -25.33 5.00 16.08
CA VAL A 214 -26.00 6.31 16.16
C VAL A 214 -27.27 6.32 15.31
N ILE A 215 -27.24 5.77 14.09
CA ILE A 215 -28.41 5.71 13.21
C ILE A 215 -29.50 4.78 13.79
N THR A 216 -29.12 3.65 14.39
CA THR A 216 -30.11 2.77 15.04
C THR A 216 -30.76 3.40 16.27
N ASN A 217 -30.02 4.19 17.06
CA ASN A 217 -30.59 4.85 18.24
C ASN A 217 -31.56 5.99 17.86
N ASN A 218 -31.29 6.69 16.76
CA ASN A 218 -32.16 7.79 16.30
C ASN A 218 -33.45 7.31 15.59
N ASN A 219 -33.53 6.04 15.20
CA ASN A 219 -34.74 5.44 14.61
C ASN A 219 -35.64 4.73 15.64
N ILE A 220 -35.27 4.76 16.93
CA ILE A 220 -36.02 4.17 18.05
C ILE A 220 -36.65 5.26 18.95
N GLN A 221 -36.41 6.54 18.66
CA GLN A 221 -37.14 7.68 19.22
C GLN A 221 -38.19 8.18 18.22
#